data_AF-A0A7R9LXG1-F1
#
_entry.id   AF-A0A7R9LXG1-F1
#
_cell.length_a   1.000
_cell.length_b   1.000
_cell.length_c   1.000
_cell.angle_alpha   90.00
_cell.angle_beta   90.00
_cell.angle_gamma   90.00
#
_symmetry.space_group_name_H-M   'P 1'
#
loop_
_entity.id
_entity.type
_entity.pdbx_description
1 polymer ?
#
loop_
_entity_poly.entity_id
_entity_poly.type
_entity_poly.pdbx_seq_one_letter_code
_entity_poly.pdbx_strand_id
1 'polypeptide(L)'
;MDLLACIELIEKPMGILSILEEESMFPKASDKTFEEKLKTNHLGKSPNFVKPKPPKPGCQEAHFAIVHYAGTVPYNVTGWLEKNKDPLNDCVVDQFKHGSNTLIQAIFEDHPGLGGGDDGGKGGKGGGRKKGSGFQTVSGLYRV
;
A
#
# COMPACT_ATOMS: atom_id res chain seq x y z
N MET A 1 -27.35 -10.03 0.88
CA MET A 1 -26.12 -9.20 0.88
C MET A 1 -25.03 -10.10 0.33
N ASP A 2 -24.44 -9.75 -0.80
CA ASP A 2 -23.40 -10.57 -1.43
C ASP A 2 -22.04 -10.23 -0.81
N LEU A 3 -21.46 -11.18 -0.08
CA LEU A 3 -20.15 -11.01 0.58
C LEU A 3 -19.01 -11.03 -0.43
N LEU A 4 -19.16 -11.83 -1.49
CA LEU A 4 -18.14 -12.01 -2.51
C LEU A 4 -17.93 -10.69 -3.26
N ALA A 5 -19.00 -10.00 -3.67
CA ALA A 5 -18.92 -8.70 -4.33
C ALA A 5 -18.12 -7.65 -3.52
N CYS A 6 -18.21 -7.68 -2.18
CA CYS A 6 -17.43 -6.78 -1.33
C CYS A 6 -15.94 -7.13 -1.29
N ILE A 7 -15.61 -8.43 -1.21
CA ILE A 7 -14.22 -8.93 -1.21
C ILE A 7 -13.59 -8.64 -2.58
N GLU A 8 -14.32 -8.92 -3.66
CA GLU A 8 -13.87 -8.67 -5.02
C GLU A 8 -13.60 -7.19 -5.29
N LEU A 9 -14.43 -6.28 -4.76
CA LEU A 9 -14.17 -4.84 -4.84
C LEU A 9 -12.82 -4.45 -4.23
N ILE A 10 -12.36 -5.14 -3.18
CA ILE A 10 -11.11 -4.82 -2.48
C ILE A 10 -9.91 -5.49 -3.17
N GLU A 11 -10.00 -6.79 -3.44
CA GLU A 11 -8.84 -7.64 -3.75
C GLU A 11 -8.66 -7.96 -5.24
N LYS A 12 -9.73 -7.95 -6.06
CA LYS A 12 -9.59 -8.32 -7.48
C LYS A 12 -8.77 -7.26 -8.24
N PRO A 13 -8.22 -7.62 -9.42
CA PRO A 13 -7.63 -6.64 -10.32
C PRO A 13 -8.58 -5.47 -10.56
N MET A 14 -8.05 -4.25 -10.62
CA MET A 14 -8.83 -2.99 -10.66
C MET A 14 -9.70 -2.72 -9.41
N GLY A 15 -9.55 -3.50 -8.34
CA GLY A 15 -10.13 -3.22 -7.03
C GLY A 15 -9.35 -2.16 -6.26
N ILE A 16 -9.81 -1.85 -5.05
CA ILE A 16 -9.26 -0.77 -4.22
C ILE A 16 -7.75 -0.94 -3.98
N LEU A 17 -7.29 -2.14 -3.63
CA LEU A 17 -5.87 -2.38 -3.35
C LEU A 17 -5.02 -2.28 -4.63
N SER A 18 -5.53 -2.71 -5.78
CA SER A 18 -4.79 -2.58 -7.06
C SER A 18 -4.59 -1.12 -7.44
N ILE A 19 -5.64 -0.29 -7.32
CA ILE A 19 -5.55 1.15 -7.61
C ILE A 19 -4.60 1.84 -6.61
N LEU A 20 -4.59 1.41 -5.35
CA LEU A 20 -3.70 1.94 -4.32
C LEU A 20 -2.22 1.62 -4.65
N GLU A 21 -1.93 0.39 -5.08
CA GLU A 21 -0.60 -0.02 -5.54
C GLU A 21 -0.12 0.84 -6.70
N GLU A 22 -0.95 0.96 -7.75
CA GLU A 22 -0.64 1.74 -8.94
C GLU A 22 -0.34 3.21 -8.58
N GLU A 23 -1.24 3.87 -7.84
CA GLU A 23 -1.04 5.26 -7.43
C GLU A 23 0.17 5.44 -6.51
N SER A 24 0.52 4.44 -5.68
CA SER A 24 1.70 4.51 -4.82
C SER A 24 3.01 4.52 -5.63
N MET A 25 3.02 3.94 -6.84
CA MET A 25 4.18 3.95 -7.74
C MET A 25 4.33 5.24 -8.55
N PHE A 26 3.27 6.04 -8.70
CA PHE A 26 3.33 7.28 -9.48
C PHE A 26 3.90 8.45 -8.63
N PRO A 27 5.02 9.08 -9.03
CA PRO A 27 5.68 10.12 -8.22
C PRO A 27 4.83 11.37 -7.97
N LYS A 28 3.86 11.65 -8.85
CA LYS A 28 2.97 12.82 -8.79
C LYS A 28 1.55 12.49 -8.32
N ALA A 29 1.28 11.24 -7.97
CA ALA A 29 -0.01 10.86 -7.40
C ALA A 29 -0.16 11.45 -5.99
N SER A 30 -1.40 11.71 -5.61
CA SER A 30 -1.80 12.21 -4.29
C SER A 30 -3.02 11.44 -3.80
N ASP A 31 -3.33 11.51 -2.51
CA ASP A 31 -4.54 10.85 -1.98
C ASP A 31 -5.82 11.32 -2.72
N LYS A 32 -5.81 12.55 -3.23
CA LYS A 32 -6.89 13.11 -4.06
C LYS A 32 -7.00 12.42 -5.43
N THR A 33 -5.89 12.19 -6.13
CA THR A 33 -5.92 11.49 -7.42
C THR A 33 -6.33 10.04 -7.24
N PHE A 34 -5.89 9.41 -6.14
CA PHE A 34 -6.34 8.08 -5.73
C PHE A 34 -7.86 8.03 -5.47
N GLU A 35 -8.38 8.96 -4.68
CA GLU A 35 -9.82 9.10 -4.43
C GLU A 35 -10.63 9.27 -5.73
N GLU A 36 -10.19 10.17 -6.61
CA GLU A 36 -10.84 10.43 -7.90
C GLU A 36 -10.87 9.17 -8.77
N LYS A 37 -9.78 8.39 -8.79
CA LYS A 37 -9.72 7.10 -9.50
C LYS A 37 -10.68 6.08 -8.88
N LEU A 38 -10.75 5.96 -7.56
CA LEU A 38 -11.71 5.07 -6.89
C LEU A 38 -13.16 5.41 -7.26
N LYS A 39 -13.52 6.70 -7.19
CA LYS A 39 -14.86 7.18 -7.54
C LYS A 39 -15.18 6.90 -9.00
N THR A 40 -14.25 7.16 -9.92
CA THR A 40 -14.44 6.94 -11.36
C THR A 40 -14.63 5.46 -11.70
N ASN A 41 -13.92 4.57 -11.01
CA ASN A 41 -13.97 3.12 -11.28
C ASN A 41 -15.16 2.42 -10.60
N HIS A 42 -15.58 2.87 -9.41
CA HIS A 42 -16.53 2.10 -8.60
C HIS A 42 -17.85 2.81 -8.29
N LEU A 43 -17.90 4.15 -8.26
CA LEU A 43 -19.12 4.85 -7.86
C LEU A 43 -20.23 4.64 -8.89
N GLY A 44 -21.36 4.07 -8.45
CA GLY A 44 -22.50 3.74 -9.32
C GLY A 44 -22.30 2.48 -10.17
N LYS A 45 -21.11 1.86 -10.14
CA LYS A 45 -20.78 0.61 -10.85
C LYS A 45 -20.70 -0.58 -9.90
N SER A 46 -20.18 -0.36 -8.70
CA SER A 46 -20.03 -1.39 -7.67
C SER A 46 -21.06 -1.16 -6.56
N PRO A 47 -21.94 -2.14 -6.24
CA PRO A 47 -23.01 -1.97 -5.26
C PRO A 47 -22.51 -1.71 -3.84
N ASN A 48 -21.29 -2.16 -3.52
CA ASN A 48 -20.67 -1.97 -2.21
C ASN A 48 -19.93 -0.63 -2.06
N PHE A 49 -19.74 0.16 -3.12
CA PHE A 49 -19.02 1.43 -3.08
C PHE A 49 -20.00 2.61 -3.12
N VAL A 50 -20.08 3.38 -2.03
CA VAL A 50 -21.08 4.45 -1.88
C VAL A 50 -20.46 5.77 -1.43
N LYS A 51 -21.21 6.85 -1.63
CA LYS A 51 -20.84 8.15 -1.05
C LYS A 51 -20.92 8.08 0.48
N PRO A 52 -19.97 8.69 1.19
CA PRO A 52 -19.98 8.70 2.64
C PRO A 52 -21.17 9.54 3.15
N LYS A 53 -21.70 9.17 4.31
CA LYS A 53 -22.66 10.01 5.01
C LYS A 53 -21.94 11.25 5.56
N PRO A 54 -22.64 12.38 5.76
CA PRO A 54 -22.05 13.57 6.39
C PRO A 54 -21.37 13.20 7.72
N PRO A 55 -20.18 13.76 8.00
CA PRO A 55 -19.44 13.43 9.21
C PRO A 55 -20.25 13.82 10.45
N LYS A 56 -20.16 12.99 11.49
CA LYS A 56 -20.66 13.37 12.81
C LYS A 56 -19.76 14.47 13.40
N PRO A 57 -20.29 15.34 14.27
CA PRO A 57 -19.47 16.35 14.93
C PRO A 57 -18.24 15.73 15.60
N GLY A 58 -17.05 16.27 15.29
CA GLY A 58 -15.77 15.78 15.81
C GLY A 58 -15.13 14.62 15.03
N CYS A 59 -15.80 14.08 14.00
CA CYS A 59 -15.21 13.10 13.08
C CYS A 59 -14.62 13.78 11.84
N GLN A 60 -13.49 13.27 11.36
CA GLN A 60 -12.92 13.70 10.07
C GLN A 60 -13.85 13.34 8.92
N GLU A 61 -13.83 14.16 7.86
CA GLU A 61 -14.60 13.90 6.65
C GLU A 61 -14.08 12.63 5.96
N ALA A 62 -15.02 11.78 5.54
CA ALA A 62 -14.71 10.58 4.77
C ALA A 62 -14.84 10.88 3.28
N HIS A 63 -14.07 10.17 2.47
CA HIS A 63 -13.99 10.38 1.03
C HIS A 63 -14.90 9.39 0.28
N PHE A 64 -15.01 8.16 0.78
CA PHE A 64 -15.91 7.11 0.29
C PHE A 64 -16.38 6.23 1.45
N ALA A 65 -17.34 5.34 1.19
CA ALA A 65 -17.75 4.32 2.15
C ALA A 65 -17.95 2.96 1.48
N ILE A 66 -17.67 1.89 2.22
CA ILE A 66 -17.90 0.51 1.79
C ILE A 66 -19.08 -0.07 2.57
N VAL A 67 -20.01 -0.68 1.84
CA VAL A 67 -21.10 -1.47 2.43
C VAL A 67 -20.59 -2.90 2.62
N HIS A 68 -20.25 -3.24 3.86
CA HIS A 68 -19.85 -4.58 4.29
C HIS A 68 -21.00 -5.27 5.04
N TYR A 69 -20.85 -6.55 5.37
CA TYR A 69 -21.93 -7.35 5.95
C TYR A 69 -22.47 -6.82 7.29
N ALA A 70 -21.61 -6.18 8.08
CA ALA A 70 -21.94 -5.65 9.40
C ALA A 70 -22.35 -4.17 9.36
N GLY A 71 -22.34 -3.51 8.20
CA GLY A 71 -22.73 -2.10 8.08
C GLY A 71 -22.05 -1.33 6.95
N THR A 72 -22.12 -0.01 7.03
CA THR A 72 -21.42 0.90 6.11
C THR A 72 -20.28 1.57 6.85
N VAL A 73 -19.05 1.37 6.38
CA VAL A 73 -17.86 1.99 6.97
C VAL A 73 -17.40 3.15 6.09
N PRO A 74 -17.36 4.38 6.64
CA PRO A 74 -16.76 5.52 5.98
C PRO A 74 -15.22 5.47 6.08
N TYR A 75 -14.53 5.70 4.97
CA TYR A 75 -13.07 5.70 4.89
C TYR A 75 -12.53 7.10 4.56
N ASN A 76 -11.49 7.49 5.29
CA ASN A 76 -10.68 8.66 4.99
C ASN A 76 -9.36 8.20 4.36
N VAL A 77 -9.03 8.69 3.15
CA VAL A 77 -7.85 8.27 2.38
C VAL A 77 -6.60 9.10 2.68
N THR A 78 -6.67 10.10 3.54
CA THR A 78 -5.54 10.98 3.84
C THR A 78 -4.37 10.17 4.39
N GLY A 79 -3.19 10.36 3.80
CA GLY A 79 -1.96 9.65 4.09
C GLY A 79 -1.92 8.20 3.63
N TRP A 80 -2.89 7.71 2.83
CA TRP A 80 -2.89 6.31 2.41
C TRP A 80 -1.74 6.00 1.47
N LEU A 81 -1.44 6.89 0.52
CA LEU A 81 -0.30 6.65 -0.36
C LEU A 81 0.99 6.55 0.44
N GLU A 82 1.27 7.51 1.33
CA GLU A 82 2.47 7.48 2.17
C GLU A 82 2.57 6.21 3.02
N LYS A 83 1.49 5.85 3.74
CA LYS A 83 1.44 4.61 4.52
C LYS A 83 1.65 3.36 3.69
N ASN A 84 1.21 3.37 2.43
CA ASN A 84 1.36 2.23 1.53
C ASN A 84 2.75 2.15 0.88
N LYS A 85 3.45 3.28 0.76
CA LYS A 85 4.85 3.37 0.31
C LYS A 85 5.84 2.95 1.40
N ASP A 86 5.46 3.09 2.67
CA ASP A 86 6.27 2.78 3.85
C ASP A 86 7.69 3.38 3.79
N PRO A 87 7.83 4.71 3.64
CA PRO A 87 9.13 5.32 3.42
C PRO A 87 9.99 5.24 4.68
N LEU A 88 11.09 4.48 4.60
CA LEU A 88 12.17 4.53 5.58
C LEU A 88 13.30 5.45 5.12
N ASN A 89 14.03 6.03 6.06
CA ASN A 89 15.24 6.76 5.75
C ASN A 89 16.37 5.77 5.41
N ASP A 90 16.78 5.77 4.15
CA ASP A 90 17.79 4.87 3.63
C ASP A 90 19.13 4.92 4.39
N CYS A 91 19.58 6.11 4.82
CA CYS A 91 20.80 6.25 5.60
C CYS A 91 20.68 5.59 6.99
N VAL A 92 19.51 5.71 7.62
CA VAL A 92 19.26 5.09 8.94
C VAL A 92 19.23 3.58 8.80
N VAL A 93 18.57 3.05 7.76
CA VAL A 93 18.58 1.63 7.47
C VAL A 93 20.01 1.13 7.24
N ASP A 94 20.80 1.84 6.45
CA ASP A 94 22.19 1.47 6.18
C ASP A 94 23.04 1.41 7.46
N GLN A 95 22.87 2.39 8.36
CA GLN A 95 23.53 2.36 9.67
C GLN A 95 23.11 1.16 10.52
N PHE A 96 21.85 0.73 10.45
CA PHE A 96 21.37 -0.46 11.17
C PHE A 96 21.97 -1.76 10.60
N LYS A 97 22.22 -1.82 9.30
CA LYS A 97 22.86 -2.98 8.65
C LYS A 97 24.35 -3.08 8.99
N HIS A 98 25.04 -1.95 9.16
CA HIS A 98 26.48 -1.89 9.44
C HIS A 98 26.83 -1.62 10.92
N GLY A 99 25.84 -1.56 11.81
CA GLY A 99 26.04 -1.37 13.24
C GLY A 99 26.68 -2.58 13.94
N SER A 100 26.80 -2.52 15.28
CA SER A 100 27.40 -3.61 16.07
C SER A 100 26.38 -4.57 16.70
N ASN A 101 25.08 -4.25 16.64
CA ASN A 101 24.02 -5.06 17.22
C ASN A 101 23.54 -6.12 16.23
N THR A 102 23.90 -7.37 16.46
CA THR A 102 23.59 -8.51 15.58
C THR A 102 22.09 -8.74 15.38
N LEU A 103 21.25 -8.45 16.38
CA LEU A 103 19.80 -8.58 16.24
C LEU A 103 19.25 -7.53 15.27
N ILE A 104 19.72 -6.28 15.37
CA ILE A 104 19.29 -5.19 14.46
C ILE A 104 19.73 -5.49 13.03
N GLN A 105 20.96 -5.97 12.84
CA GLN A 105 21.45 -6.36 11.52
C GLN A 105 20.58 -7.43 10.86
N ALA A 106 20.18 -8.45 11.63
CA ALA A 106 19.29 -9.52 11.14
C ALA A 106 17.89 -9.01 10.78
N ILE A 107 17.35 -8.02 11.49
CA ILE A 107 16.03 -7.44 11.20
C ILE A 107 16.03 -6.66 9.87
N PHE A 108 17.12 -5.94 9.57
CA PHE A 108 17.20 -5.06 8.40
C PHE A 108 17.93 -5.68 7.19
N GLU A 109 18.32 -6.96 7.27
CA GLU A 109 19.10 -7.65 6.24
C GLU A 109 18.47 -7.53 4.84
N ASP A 110 17.16 -7.77 4.75
CA ASP A 110 16.39 -7.77 3.50
C ASP A 110 15.89 -6.38 3.08
N HIS A 111 15.99 -5.36 3.94
CA HIS A 111 15.54 -4.02 3.57
C HIS A 111 16.49 -3.41 2.51
N PRO A 112 15.98 -2.81 1.42
CA PRO A 112 16.81 -2.30 0.33
C PRO A 112 17.84 -1.23 0.76
N GLY A 113 17.47 -0.38 1.73
CA GLY A 113 18.36 0.66 2.29
C GLY A 113 18.77 1.70 1.24
N LEU A 114 19.90 2.39 1.45
CA LEU A 114 20.58 3.10 0.35
C LEU A 114 20.94 2.02 -0.65
N GLY A 115 20.15 1.89 -1.71
CA GLY A 115 20.30 0.83 -2.71
C GLY A 115 21.77 0.64 -2.99
N GLY A 116 22.28 -0.54 -2.59
CA GLY A 116 23.70 -0.83 -2.69
C GLY A 116 24.14 -0.45 -4.09
N GLY A 117 25.10 0.48 -4.16
CA GLY A 117 25.80 0.77 -5.40
C GLY A 117 26.21 -0.56 -6.04
N ASP A 118 26.21 -0.55 -7.35
CA ASP A 118 26.74 -1.60 -8.22
C ASP A 118 28.10 -2.09 -7.72
N ASP A 119 28.11 -3.02 -6.76
CA ASP A 119 29.30 -3.74 -6.33
C ASP A 119 29.19 -5.14 -6.90
N GLY A 120 29.73 -5.25 -8.11
CA GLY A 120 29.93 -6.50 -8.79
C GLY A 120 30.73 -7.48 -7.93
N GLY A 121 30.07 -8.58 -7.56
CA GLY A 121 30.75 -9.83 -7.29
C GLY A 121 30.75 -10.29 -5.83
N LYS A 122 29.90 -11.27 -5.53
CA LYS A 122 30.36 -12.63 -5.20
C LYS A 122 29.17 -13.60 -5.18
N GLY A 123 29.30 -14.67 -5.95
CA GLY A 123 28.31 -15.74 -6.01
C GLY A 123 28.22 -16.50 -4.69
N GLY A 124 26.99 -16.65 -4.20
CA GLY A 124 26.61 -17.60 -3.16
C GLY A 124 25.26 -18.22 -3.55
N LYS A 125 25.23 -19.53 -3.75
CA LYS A 125 24.04 -20.33 -4.05
C LYS A 125 23.03 -20.25 -2.90
N GLY A 126 21.80 -19.81 -3.18
CA GLY A 126 20.66 -20.02 -2.30
C GLY A 126 19.52 -19.02 -2.55
N GLY A 127 18.42 -19.48 -3.16
CA GLY A 127 17.11 -18.83 -3.09
C GLY A 127 16.89 -17.56 -3.91
N GLY A 128 16.52 -17.72 -5.19
CA GLY A 128 15.48 -16.89 -5.82
C GLY A 128 15.60 -15.36 -5.77
N ARG A 129 16.78 -14.78 -5.97
CA ARG A 129 16.91 -13.32 -6.12
C ARG A 129 16.33 -12.87 -7.47
N LYS A 130 15.04 -12.51 -7.48
CA LYS A 130 14.39 -11.89 -8.64
C LYS A 130 15.06 -10.53 -8.88
N LYS A 131 15.74 -10.45 -10.03
CA LYS A 131 16.27 -9.23 -10.65
C LYS A 131 15.14 -8.20 -10.74
N GLY A 132 15.28 -7.10 -10.00
CA GLY A 132 14.32 -6.01 -9.92
C GLY A 132 13.70 -5.92 -8.53
N SER A 133 14.34 -5.18 -7.62
CA SER A 133 13.67 -4.63 -6.43
C SER A 133 12.69 -3.57 -6.93
N GLY A 134 11.60 -4.01 -7.55
CA GLY A 134 10.47 -3.15 -7.88
C GLY A 134 9.96 -2.53 -6.58
N PHE A 135 9.48 -1.30 -6.67
CA PHE A 135 8.85 -0.61 -5.56
C PHE A 135 7.79 -1.52 -4.90
N GLN A 136 8.08 -2.03 -3.71
CA GLN A 136 7.19 -2.95 -3.01
C GLN A 136 6.29 -2.12 -2.10
N THR A 137 4.98 -2.26 -2.29
CA THR A 137 3.98 -1.58 -1.46
C THR A 137 3.51 -2.49 -0.34
N VAL A 138 3.03 -1.90 0.76
CA VAL A 138 2.44 -2.64 1.87
C VAL A 138 1.27 -3.49 1.37
N SER A 139 0.34 -2.91 0.62
CA SER A 139 -0.81 -3.63 0.06
C SER A 139 -0.41 -4.82 -0.82
N GLY A 140 0.67 -4.70 -1.60
CA GLY A 140 1.16 -5.77 -2.47
C GLY A 140 1.69 -6.99 -1.71
N LEU A 141 2.15 -6.82 -0.47
CA LEU A 141 2.57 -7.92 0.40
C LEU A 141 1.41 -8.70 1.01
N TYR A 142 0.29 -8.02 1.27
CA TYR A 142 -0.86 -8.59 1.99
C TYR A 142 -2.01 -9.02 1.06
N ARG A 143 -1.82 -8.90 -0.24
CA ARG A 143 -2.79 -9.38 -1.22
C ARG A 143 -2.71 -10.91 -1.33
N VAL A 144 -3.86 -11.57 -1.17
CA VAL A 144 -4.02 -13.04 -1.27
C VAL A 144 -4.17 -13.47 -2.72
#